data_AF-A0A222P1J9-F1
#
_entry.id   AF-A0A222P1J9-F1
#
_cell.length_a   1.000
_cell.length_b   1.000
_cell.length_c   1.000
_cell.angle_alpha   90.00
_cell.angle_beta   90.00
_cell.angle_gamma   90.00
#
_symmetry.space_group_name_H-M   'P 1'
#
loop_
_entity.id
_entity.type
_entity.pdbx_description
1 polymer ?
#
loop_
_entity_poly.entity_id
_entity_poly.type
_entity_poly.pdbx_seq_one_letter_code
_entity_poly.pdbx_strand_id
1 'polypeptide(L)'
;MRIAERLDTASGVFFFLGFVVSQLQHSPFVFLAALSNLGALFFYSIGYALWLAACQLYPDYPRQKTHWYGFVEVKNQHRIAAILGAIAIICCVAGIFMPAMLVPASWLFFASNLVWCIAEYHKHNITQNTSHAETAYMQYTVLSTVMTLVPAIGATISLFFPPAALFTFIISTTLGISLGSLSLYCWLDYTLGREFRSESDSYQLLTNSLEIEQSLPPSPSPNPLQNSYNALWQNKPEFHPEESDHPFSPLKRP
;
A
#
# COMPACT_ATOMS: atom_id res chain seq x y z
N MET A 1 17.72 0.54 2.42
CA MET A 1 16.26 0.82 2.47
C MET A 1 15.62 0.79 1.09
N ARG A 2 15.95 1.67 0.13
CA ARG A 2 15.32 1.71 -1.22
C ARG A 2 15.24 0.37 -1.98
N ILE A 3 16.25 -0.49 -1.86
CA ILE A 3 16.25 -1.81 -2.55
C ILE A 3 15.26 -2.78 -1.89
N ALA A 4 15.22 -2.82 -0.55
CA ALA A 4 14.25 -3.65 0.19
C ALA A 4 12.82 -3.23 -0.12
N GLU A 5 12.57 -1.92 -0.17
CA GLU A 5 11.26 -1.34 -0.49
C GLU A 5 10.85 -1.67 -1.92
N ARG A 6 11.76 -1.56 -2.89
CA ARG A 6 11.49 -1.96 -4.28
C ARG A 6 11.16 -3.45 -4.40
N LEU A 7 11.86 -4.31 -3.66
CA LEU A 7 11.56 -5.74 -3.63
C LEU A 7 10.21 -6.03 -2.97
N ASP A 8 9.87 -5.32 -1.90
CA ASP A 8 8.59 -5.44 -1.20
C ASP A 8 7.42 -5.00 -2.11
N THR A 9 7.55 -3.84 -2.78
CA THR A 9 6.58 -3.39 -3.78
C THR A 9 6.47 -4.37 -4.95
N ALA A 10 7.59 -4.86 -5.48
CA ALA A 10 7.58 -5.86 -6.55
C ALA A 10 6.92 -7.17 -6.10
N SER A 11 7.16 -7.61 -4.86
CA SER A 11 6.48 -8.78 -4.29
C SER A 11 4.97 -8.57 -4.21
N GLY A 12 4.52 -7.37 -3.81
CA GLY A 12 3.11 -6.98 -3.83
C GLY A 12 2.48 -7.04 -5.22
N VAL A 13 3.20 -6.57 -6.25
CA VAL A 13 2.74 -6.68 -7.66
C VAL A 13 2.61 -8.15 -8.08
N PHE A 14 3.56 -9.01 -7.71
CA PHE A 14 3.46 -10.44 -8.01
C PHE A 14 2.34 -11.14 -7.24
N PHE A 15 2.07 -10.74 -5.99
CA PHE A 15 0.89 -11.21 -5.25
C PHE A 15 -0.41 -10.75 -5.92
N PHE A 16 -0.48 -9.51 -6.38
CA PHE A 16 -1.62 -9.01 -7.16
C PHE A 16 -1.81 -9.79 -8.46
N LEU A 17 -0.74 -9.98 -9.21
CA LEU A 17 -0.79 -10.70 -10.48
C LEU A 17 -1.22 -12.16 -10.26
N GLY A 18 -0.71 -12.80 -9.19
CA GLY A 18 -1.16 -14.11 -8.74
C GLY A 18 -2.65 -14.13 -8.40
N PHE A 19 -3.17 -13.10 -7.73
CA PHE A 19 -4.59 -12.98 -7.41
C PHE A 19 -5.45 -12.83 -8.67
N VAL A 20 -5.11 -11.90 -9.58
CA VAL A 20 -5.84 -11.70 -10.84
C VAL A 20 -5.86 -12.98 -11.66
N VAL A 21 -4.70 -13.63 -11.80
CA VAL A 21 -4.58 -14.89 -12.52
C VAL A 21 -5.40 -15.99 -11.82
N SER A 22 -5.46 -16.01 -10.49
CA SER A 22 -6.31 -16.97 -9.77
C SER A 22 -7.81 -16.77 -10.05
N GLN A 23 -8.27 -15.55 -10.35
CA GLN A 23 -9.68 -15.31 -10.68
C GLN A 23 -10.09 -15.92 -12.02
N LEU A 24 -9.16 -16.10 -12.96
CA LEU A 24 -9.43 -16.81 -14.22
C LEU A 24 -9.81 -18.28 -13.99
N GLN A 25 -9.58 -18.83 -12.79
CA GLN A 25 -9.99 -20.20 -12.45
C GLN A 25 -11.52 -20.38 -12.43
N HIS A 26 -12.28 -19.30 -12.29
CA HIS A 26 -13.74 -19.34 -12.30
C HIS A 26 -14.32 -19.40 -13.73
N SER A 27 -13.46 -19.47 -14.73
CA SER A 27 -13.86 -19.72 -16.12
C SER A 27 -14.48 -21.11 -16.28
N PRO A 28 -15.52 -21.27 -17.14
CA PRO A 28 -16.13 -22.57 -17.41
C PRO A 28 -15.19 -23.58 -18.10
N PHE A 29 -14.02 -23.13 -18.56
CA PHE A 29 -13.04 -23.97 -19.23
C PHE A 29 -12.07 -24.61 -18.22
N VAL A 30 -12.22 -25.92 -18.00
CA VAL A 30 -11.41 -26.71 -17.04
C VAL A 30 -9.90 -26.58 -17.28
N PHE A 31 -9.46 -26.59 -18.54
CA PHE A 31 -8.05 -26.40 -18.89
C PHE A 31 -7.54 -25.00 -18.54
N LEU A 32 -8.38 -23.98 -18.74
CA LEU A 32 -8.04 -22.61 -18.39
C LEU A 32 -7.95 -22.46 -16.87
N ALA A 33 -8.82 -23.14 -16.12
CA ALA A 33 -8.81 -23.12 -14.67
C ALA A 33 -7.59 -23.83 -14.06
N ALA A 34 -7.16 -24.94 -14.65
CA ALA A 34 -5.93 -25.61 -14.23
C ALA A 34 -4.70 -24.75 -14.53
N LEU A 35 -4.64 -24.15 -15.72
CA LEU A 35 -3.53 -23.31 -16.14
C LEU A 35 -3.46 -22.00 -15.35
N SER A 36 -4.61 -21.41 -15.02
CA SER A 36 -4.71 -20.22 -14.18
C SER A 36 -4.29 -20.51 -12.74
N ASN A 37 -4.65 -21.68 -12.19
CA ASN A 37 -4.16 -22.08 -10.87
C ASN A 37 -2.64 -22.28 -10.85
N LEU A 38 -2.07 -22.93 -11.87
CA LEU A 38 -0.63 -23.09 -11.98
C LEU A 38 0.08 -21.75 -12.16
N GLY A 39 -0.49 -20.85 -12.98
CA GLY A 39 0.02 -19.50 -13.19
C GLY A 39 -0.03 -18.66 -11.91
N ALA A 40 -1.14 -18.70 -11.16
CA ALA A 40 -1.27 -18.02 -9.88
C ALA A 40 -0.22 -18.51 -8.88
N LEU A 41 -0.03 -19.82 -8.80
CA LEU A 41 0.94 -20.46 -7.92
C LEU A 41 2.38 -20.07 -8.30
N PHE A 42 2.68 -19.96 -9.60
CA PHE A 42 3.95 -19.44 -10.10
C PHE A 42 4.18 -17.98 -9.67
N PHE A 43 3.20 -17.10 -9.87
CA PHE A 43 3.32 -15.69 -9.45
C PHE A 43 3.44 -15.55 -7.93
N TYR A 44 2.68 -16.32 -7.16
CA TYR A 44 2.83 -16.36 -5.71
C TYR A 44 4.22 -16.85 -5.30
N SER A 45 4.77 -17.88 -5.94
CA SER A 45 6.13 -18.34 -5.65
C SER A 45 7.19 -17.27 -5.87
N ILE A 46 7.06 -16.50 -6.95
CA ILE A 46 7.92 -15.35 -7.24
C ILE A 46 7.71 -14.27 -6.17
N GLY A 47 6.47 -13.94 -5.82
CA GLY A 47 6.13 -13.00 -4.75
C GLY A 47 6.80 -13.36 -3.44
N TYR A 48 6.66 -14.60 -2.97
CA TYR A 48 7.31 -15.09 -1.75
C TYR A 48 8.84 -15.10 -1.86
N ALA A 49 9.41 -15.41 -3.03
CA ALA A 49 10.86 -15.37 -3.23
C ALA A 49 11.42 -13.95 -3.15
N LEU A 50 10.77 -12.98 -3.81
CA LEU A 50 11.12 -11.56 -3.68
C LEU A 50 10.91 -11.06 -2.26
N TRP A 51 9.84 -11.49 -1.60
CA TRP A 51 9.54 -11.11 -0.22
C TRP A 51 10.58 -11.66 0.75
N LEU A 52 11.02 -12.91 0.58
CA LEU A 52 12.15 -13.48 1.33
C LEU A 52 13.44 -12.68 1.13
N ALA A 53 13.72 -12.28 -0.11
CA ALA A 53 14.89 -11.45 -0.42
C ALA A 53 14.75 -10.04 0.21
N ALA A 54 13.55 -9.44 0.20
CA ALA A 54 13.27 -8.18 0.89
C ALA A 54 13.51 -8.30 2.41
N CYS A 55 13.07 -9.42 3.00
CA CYS A 55 13.23 -9.69 4.42
C CYS A 55 14.69 -9.70 4.89
N GLN A 56 15.63 -10.12 4.04
CA GLN A 56 17.05 -10.10 4.38
C GLN A 56 17.61 -8.68 4.49
N LEU A 57 17.05 -7.73 3.74
CA LEU A 57 17.48 -6.33 3.70
C LEU A 57 16.71 -5.43 4.68
N TYR A 58 15.71 -5.94 5.42
CA TYR A 58 15.04 -5.15 6.45
C TYR A 58 16.01 -4.79 7.60
N PRO A 59 15.90 -3.56 8.14
CA PRO A 59 16.71 -3.14 9.28
C PRO A 59 16.33 -3.95 10.52
N ASP A 60 17.32 -4.21 11.37
CA ASP A 60 17.12 -4.98 12.59
C ASP A 60 16.40 -4.12 13.63
N TYR A 61 15.08 -4.24 13.72
CA TYR A 61 14.31 -3.61 14.80
C TYR A 61 14.45 -4.42 16.08
N PRO A 62 14.84 -3.78 17.21
CA PRO A 62 15.12 -4.48 18.45
C PRO A 62 13.87 -5.13 19.03
N ARG A 63 14.06 -6.30 19.64
CA ARG A 63 13.01 -7.07 20.29
C ARG A 63 12.44 -6.33 21.51
N GLN A 64 11.14 -6.05 21.52
CA GLN A 64 10.43 -5.55 22.71
C GLN A 64 9.98 -6.70 23.62
N LYS A 65 10.82 -7.10 24.59
CA LYS A 65 10.54 -8.25 25.49
C LYS A 65 9.30 -8.09 26.40
N THR A 66 8.79 -6.87 26.57
CA THR A 66 7.65 -6.55 27.45
C THR A 66 6.29 -6.75 26.80
N HIS A 67 6.24 -7.01 25.50
CA HIS A 67 4.98 -7.13 24.75
C HIS A 67 4.80 -8.53 24.16
N TRP A 68 3.57 -9.01 24.11
CA TRP A 68 3.21 -10.34 23.60
C TRP A 68 3.63 -10.56 22.14
N TYR A 69 3.72 -9.48 21.35
CA TYR A 69 4.15 -9.48 19.95
C TYR A 69 5.67 -9.40 19.77
N GLY A 70 6.44 -9.16 20.84
CA GLY A 70 7.92 -9.04 20.81
C GLY A 70 8.65 -10.33 21.16
N PHE A 71 8.10 -11.48 20.79
CA PHE A 71 8.73 -12.78 21.01
C PHE A 71 10.03 -12.95 20.18
N VAL A 72 10.11 -12.30 19.01
CA VAL A 72 11.22 -12.36 18.06
C VAL A 72 11.38 -10.98 17.39
N GLU A 73 12.56 -10.68 16.86
CA GLU A 73 12.83 -9.46 16.06
C GLU A 73 11.91 -9.40 14.83
N VAL A 74 11.46 -8.19 14.47
CA VAL A 74 10.50 -7.96 13.35
C VAL A 74 10.99 -8.63 12.06
N LYS A 75 12.28 -8.51 11.75
CA LYS A 75 12.92 -9.15 10.60
C LYS A 75 12.77 -10.68 10.59
N ASN A 76 12.98 -11.31 11.74
CA ASN A 76 12.83 -12.76 11.88
C ASN A 76 11.35 -13.18 11.83
N GLN A 77 10.41 -12.34 12.28
CA GLN A 77 8.97 -12.60 12.12
C GLN A 77 8.58 -12.59 10.63
N HIS A 78 8.99 -11.59 9.85
CA HIS A 78 8.77 -11.59 8.40
C HIS A 78 9.45 -12.77 7.70
N ARG A 79 10.66 -13.16 8.12
CA ARG A 79 11.35 -14.35 7.59
C ARG A 79 10.57 -15.64 7.89
N ILE A 80 10.06 -15.81 9.11
CA ILE A 80 9.26 -16.98 9.49
C ILE A 80 7.96 -17.02 8.67
N ALA A 81 7.27 -15.88 8.52
CA ALA A 81 6.10 -15.79 7.66
C ALA A 81 6.41 -16.24 6.23
N ALA A 82 7.45 -15.68 5.63
CA ALA A 82 7.79 -16.00 4.26
C ALA A 82 8.26 -17.46 4.07
N ILE A 83 8.93 -18.07 5.05
CA ILE A 83 9.25 -19.51 5.04
C ILE A 83 7.98 -20.37 5.15
N LEU A 84 7.06 -20.02 6.05
CA LEU A 84 5.78 -20.72 6.18
C LEU A 84 4.98 -20.67 4.88
N GLY A 85 4.93 -19.51 4.21
CA GLY A 85 4.30 -19.37 2.90
C GLY A 85 4.96 -20.21 1.81
N ALA A 86 6.30 -20.28 1.79
CA ALA A 86 7.02 -21.14 0.85
C ALA A 86 6.73 -22.64 1.10
N ILE A 87 6.66 -23.07 2.37
CA ILE A 87 6.27 -24.45 2.71
C ILE A 87 4.82 -24.70 2.30
N ALA A 88 3.91 -23.74 2.52
CA ALA A 88 2.51 -23.85 2.10
C ALA A 88 2.38 -24.06 0.58
N ILE A 89 3.21 -23.38 -0.21
CA ILE A 89 3.29 -23.58 -1.67
C ILE A 89 3.70 -25.02 -2.01
N ILE A 90 4.73 -25.55 -1.35
CA ILE A 90 5.17 -26.94 -1.56
C ILE A 90 4.04 -27.92 -1.19
N CYS A 91 3.35 -27.69 -0.07
CA CYS A 91 2.18 -28.48 0.33
C CYS A 91 1.03 -28.37 -0.68
N CYS A 92 0.80 -27.21 -1.29
CA CYS A 92 -0.19 -27.04 -2.36
C CYS A 92 0.17 -27.85 -3.61
N VAL A 93 1.44 -27.89 -4.01
CA VAL A 93 1.89 -28.75 -5.12
C VAL A 93 1.72 -30.23 -4.78
N ALA A 94 2.03 -30.64 -3.55
CA ALA A 94 1.75 -31.99 -3.07
C ALA A 94 0.24 -32.30 -3.06
N GLY A 95 -0.61 -31.29 -2.86
CA GLY A 95 -2.06 -31.34 -2.94
C GLY A 95 -2.60 -31.85 -4.28
N ILE A 96 -1.85 -31.70 -5.37
CA ILE A 96 -2.21 -32.24 -6.70
C ILE A 96 -2.24 -33.77 -6.67
N PHE A 97 -1.29 -34.39 -5.96
CA PHE A 97 -1.21 -35.85 -5.83
C PHE A 97 -2.05 -36.37 -4.67
N MET A 98 -2.19 -35.57 -3.60
CA MET A 98 -2.93 -35.93 -2.40
C MET A 98 -3.81 -34.75 -1.95
N PRO A 99 -5.09 -34.68 -2.38
CA PRO A 99 -5.97 -33.55 -2.06
C PRO A 99 -6.12 -33.24 -0.57
N ALA A 100 -5.94 -34.24 0.30
CA ALA A 100 -5.93 -34.06 1.75
C ALA A 100 -4.83 -33.08 2.23
N MET A 101 -3.74 -32.91 1.47
CA MET A 101 -2.66 -31.95 1.76
C MET A 101 -3.05 -30.50 1.52
N LEU A 102 -4.17 -30.23 0.83
CA LEU A 102 -4.67 -28.86 0.65
C LEU A 102 -5.16 -28.25 1.97
N VAL A 103 -5.64 -29.08 2.91
CA VAL A 103 -6.03 -28.63 4.25
C VAL A 103 -4.82 -28.08 5.02
N PRO A 104 -3.75 -28.85 5.29
CA PRO A 104 -2.59 -28.30 5.98
C PRO A 104 -1.91 -27.17 5.20
N ALA A 105 -1.94 -27.18 3.86
CA ALA A 105 -1.44 -26.06 3.05
C ALA A 105 -2.21 -24.75 3.34
N SER A 106 -3.54 -24.80 3.38
CA SER A 106 -4.38 -23.63 3.67
C SER A 106 -4.14 -23.06 5.08
N TRP A 107 -3.95 -23.93 6.08
CA TRP A 107 -3.59 -23.51 7.43
C TRP A 107 -2.19 -22.93 7.53
N LEU A 108 -1.22 -23.44 6.75
CA LEU A 108 0.12 -22.86 6.66
C LEU A 108 0.10 -21.47 6.01
N PHE A 109 -0.73 -21.25 4.99
CA PHE A 109 -0.93 -19.91 4.43
C PHE A 109 -1.54 -18.94 5.46
N PHE A 110 -2.53 -19.39 6.23
CA PHE A 110 -3.08 -18.59 7.31
C PHE A 110 -2.04 -18.26 8.38
N ALA A 111 -1.28 -19.27 8.83
CA ALA A 111 -0.22 -19.07 9.83
C ALA A 111 0.88 -18.11 9.33
N SER A 112 1.29 -18.22 8.06
CA SER A 112 2.19 -17.29 7.40
C SER A 112 1.68 -15.85 7.47
N ASN A 113 0.43 -15.63 7.05
CA ASN A 113 -0.17 -14.29 7.04
C ASN A 113 -0.39 -13.74 8.46
N LEU A 114 -0.75 -14.59 9.42
CA LEU A 114 -0.89 -14.20 10.81
C LEU A 114 0.44 -13.72 11.41
N VAL A 115 1.53 -14.47 11.19
CA VAL A 115 2.88 -14.07 11.66
C VAL A 115 3.30 -12.76 11.00
N TRP A 116 2.99 -12.56 9.73
CA TRP A 116 3.26 -11.30 9.04
C TRP A 116 2.44 -10.13 9.59
N CYS A 117 1.14 -10.31 9.83
CA CYS A 117 0.29 -9.29 10.43
C CYS A 117 0.80 -8.87 11.83
N ILE A 118 1.27 -9.83 12.63
CA ILE A 118 1.89 -9.53 13.94
C ILE A 118 3.20 -8.73 13.76
N ALA A 119 4.02 -9.07 12.77
CA ALA A 119 5.26 -8.33 12.48
C ALA A 119 4.97 -6.87 12.08
N GLU A 120 3.96 -6.66 11.24
CA GLU A 120 3.56 -5.32 10.81
C GLU A 120 2.92 -4.52 11.96
N TYR A 121 2.12 -5.16 12.80
CA TYR A 121 1.58 -4.55 14.02
C TYR A 121 2.70 -4.11 14.98
N HIS A 122 3.74 -4.93 15.12
CA HIS A 122 4.91 -4.61 15.94
C HIS A 122 5.66 -3.40 15.36
N LYS A 123 5.88 -3.37 14.05
CA LYS A 123 6.51 -2.25 13.34
C LYS A 123 5.71 -0.95 13.47
N HIS A 124 4.39 -1.01 13.31
CA HIS A 124 3.52 0.16 13.44
C HIS A 124 3.56 0.76 14.85
N ASN A 125 3.59 -0.07 15.90
CA ASN A 125 3.68 0.40 17.28
C ASN A 125 5.07 0.95 17.65
N ILE A 126 6.15 0.46 17.04
CA ILE A 126 7.51 0.99 17.26
C ILE A 126 7.65 2.39 16.66
N THR A 127 7.21 2.57 15.42
CA THR A 127 7.46 3.81 14.66
C THR A 127 6.63 4.99 15.17
N GLN A 128 5.52 4.75 15.88
CA GLN A 128 4.56 5.75 16.42
C GLN A 128 4.09 6.82 15.42
N ASN A 129 4.44 6.69 14.14
CA ASN A 129 4.18 7.67 13.11
C ASN A 129 2.88 7.26 12.44
N THR A 130 1.76 7.78 12.94
CA THR A 130 0.39 7.46 12.47
C THR A 130 0.10 8.08 11.11
N SER A 131 0.92 7.77 10.11
CA SER A 131 0.65 8.15 8.74
C SER A 131 -0.51 7.32 8.20
N HIS A 132 -1.42 7.97 7.47
CA HIS A 132 -2.53 7.31 6.77
C HIS A 132 -2.06 6.10 5.91
N ALA A 133 -0.88 6.21 5.31
CA ALA A 133 -0.28 5.13 4.52
C ALA A 133 0.08 3.90 5.37
N GLU A 134 0.63 4.08 6.57
CA GLU A 134 0.95 2.95 7.46
C GLU A 134 -0.32 2.27 7.98
N THR A 135 -1.37 3.04 8.26
CA THR A 135 -2.66 2.48 8.67
C THR A 135 -3.36 1.72 7.55
N ALA A 136 -3.28 2.21 6.30
CA ALA A 136 -3.81 1.51 5.13
C ALA A 136 -3.07 0.18 4.87
N TYR A 137 -1.75 0.17 5.06
CA TYR A 137 -0.95 -1.06 4.95
C TYR A 137 -1.29 -2.07 6.07
N MET A 138 -1.50 -1.60 7.29
CA MET A 138 -1.94 -2.46 8.40
C MET A 138 -3.31 -3.09 8.08
N GLN A 139 -4.28 -2.31 7.58
CA GLN A 139 -5.57 -2.84 7.14
C GLN A 139 -5.40 -3.90 6.04
N TYR A 140 -4.53 -3.65 5.06
CA TYR A 140 -4.19 -4.62 4.02
C TYR A 140 -3.68 -5.96 4.59
N THR A 141 -2.77 -5.94 5.57
CA THR A 141 -2.27 -7.17 6.20
C THR A 141 -3.34 -7.93 6.98
N VAL A 142 -4.23 -7.22 7.67
CA VAL A 142 -5.37 -7.81 8.39
C VAL A 142 -6.34 -8.47 7.41
N LEU A 143 -6.71 -7.76 6.35
CA LEU A 143 -7.59 -8.29 5.31
C LEU A 143 -7.00 -9.51 4.63
N SER A 144 -5.70 -9.49 4.31
CA SER A 144 -4.99 -10.63 3.72
C SER A 144 -4.96 -11.85 4.65
N THR A 145 -4.87 -11.63 5.96
CA THR A 145 -4.96 -12.70 6.96
C THR A 145 -6.36 -13.30 7.03
N VAL A 146 -7.41 -12.47 7.02
CA VAL A 146 -8.80 -12.96 6.99
C VAL A 146 -9.08 -13.70 5.68
N MET A 147 -8.55 -13.20 4.56
CA MET A 147 -8.71 -13.81 3.24
C MET A 147 -8.08 -15.21 3.17
N THR A 148 -7.02 -15.49 3.91
CA THR A 148 -6.42 -16.83 4.00
C THR A 148 -7.08 -17.75 5.03
N LEU A 149 -7.80 -17.19 6.02
CA LEU A 149 -8.58 -17.95 6.99
C LEU A 149 -9.83 -18.59 6.37
N VAL A 150 -10.56 -17.84 5.53
CA VAL A 150 -11.79 -18.31 4.88
C VAL A 150 -11.61 -19.63 4.12
N PRO A 151 -10.63 -19.78 3.20
CA PRO A 151 -10.40 -21.04 2.51
C PRO A 151 -9.88 -22.14 3.43
N ALA A 152 -9.17 -21.83 4.52
CA ALA A 152 -8.72 -22.84 5.48
C ALA A 152 -9.89 -23.50 6.23
N ILE A 153 -10.87 -22.70 6.66
CA ILE A 153 -12.12 -23.18 7.25
C ILE A 153 -12.96 -23.93 6.22
N GLY A 154 -13.04 -23.40 4.99
CA GLY A 154 -13.76 -24.07 3.90
C GLY A 154 -13.18 -25.45 3.57
N ALA A 155 -11.85 -25.57 3.55
CA ALA A 155 -11.16 -26.82 3.28
C ALA A 155 -11.36 -27.87 4.39
N THR A 156 -11.32 -27.47 5.67
CA THR A 156 -11.64 -28.38 6.78
C THR A 156 -13.09 -28.85 6.74
N ILE A 157 -14.04 -27.94 6.55
CA ILE A 157 -15.46 -28.32 6.45
C ILE A 157 -15.68 -29.27 5.26
N SER A 158 -15.07 -28.98 4.10
CA SER A 158 -15.20 -29.84 2.91
C SER A 158 -14.62 -31.24 3.13
N LEU A 159 -13.55 -31.38 3.91
CA LEU A 159 -12.92 -32.66 4.20
C LEU A 159 -13.80 -33.52 5.14
N PHE A 160 -14.38 -32.93 6.18
CA PHE A 160 -15.19 -33.65 7.17
C PHE A 160 -16.67 -33.78 6.76
N PHE A 161 -17.17 -32.86 5.93
CA PHE A 161 -18.56 -32.82 5.45
C PHE A 161 -18.61 -32.59 3.93
N PRO A 162 -18.33 -33.62 3.12
CA PRO A 162 -18.34 -33.52 1.65
C PRO A 162 -19.62 -32.93 1.04
N PRO A 163 -20.84 -33.20 1.56
CA PRO A 163 -22.07 -32.57 1.02
C PRO A 163 -22.11 -31.05 1.18
N ALA A 164 -21.41 -30.50 2.18
CA ALA A 164 -21.31 -29.06 2.41
C ALA A 164 -20.23 -28.39 1.55
N ALA A 165 -19.37 -29.17 0.88
CA ALA A 165 -18.21 -28.67 0.14
C ALA A 165 -18.57 -27.66 -0.95
N LEU A 166 -19.69 -27.87 -1.65
CA LEU A 166 -20.15 -26.99 -2.72
C LEU A 166 -20.59 -25.63 -2.15
N PHE A 167 -21.31 -25.61 -1.03
CA PHE A 167 -21.71 -24.38 -0.35
C PHE A 167 -20.51 -23.62 0.21
N THR A 168 -19.57 -24.32 0.85
CA THR A 168 -18.34 -23.70 1.35
C THR A 168 -17.49 -23.15 0.22
N PHE A 169 -17.45 -23.81 -0.94
CA PHE A 169 -16.74 -23.32 -2.12
C PHE A 169 -17.35 -22.01 -2.65
N ILE A 170 -18.68 -21.94 -2.78
CA ILE A 170 -19.38 -20.71 -3.24
C ILE A 170 -19.14 -19.56 -2.25
N ILE A 171 -19.32 -19.79 -0.96
CA ILE A 171 -19.12 -18.78 0.08
C ILE A 171 -17.67 -18.31 0.11
N SER A 172 -16.72 -19.25 0.12
CA SER A 172 -15.28 -18.94 0.13
C SER A 172 -14.86 -18.15 -1.09
N THR A 173 -15.38 -18.48 -2.27
CA THR A 173 -15.08 -17.76 -3.52
C THR A 173 -15.62 -16.33 -3.45
N THR A 174 -16.87 -16.17 -3.03
CA THR A 174 -17.52 -14.85 -2.94
C THR A 174 -16.78 -13.94 -1.94
N LEU A 175 -16.47 -14.46 -0.76
CA LEU A 175 -15.70 -13.74 0.26
C LEU A 175 -14.25 -13.48 -0.19
N GLY A 176 -13.63 -14.43 -0.89
CA GLY A 176 -12.28 -14.25 -1.43
C GLY A 176 -12.21 -13.12 -2.46
N ILE A 177 -13.22 -13.00 -3.34
CA ILE A 177 -13.29 -11.91 -4.32
C ILE A 177 -13.51 -10.56 -3.62
N SER A 178 -14.44 -10.48 -2.66
CA SER A 178 -14.76 -9.22 -1.98
C SER A 178 -13.60 -8.74 -1.09
N LEU A 179 -13.05 -9.62 -0.24
CA LEU A 179 -11.90 -9.31 0.61
C LEU A 179 -10.65 -9.03 -0.23
N GLY A 180 -10.44 -9.79 -1.30
CA GLY A 180 -9.34 -9.55 -2.24
C GLY A 180 -9.44 -8.18 -2.89
N SER A 181 -10.62 -7.78 -3.37
CA SER A 181 -10.83 -6.46 -3.97
C SER A 181 -10.59 -5.32 -2.98
N LEU A 182 -11.05 -5.46 -1.74
CA LEU A 182 -10.82 -4.46 -0.68
C LEU A 182 -9.34 -4.40 -0.26
N SER A 183 -8.68 -5.55 -0.18
CA SER A 183 -7.24 -5.66 0.07
C SER A 183 -6.44 -4.94 -1.02
N LEU A 184 -6.82 -5.12 -2.29
CA LEU A 184 -6.21 -4.41 -3.41
C LEU A 184 -6.42 -2.91 -3.37
N TYR A 185 -7.61 -2.46 -2.97
CA TYR A 185 -7.88 -1.05 -2.78
C TYR A 185 -6.93 -0.44 -1.74
N CYS A 186 -6.78 -1.09 -0.57
CA CYS A 186 -5.86 -0.64 0.47
C CYS A 186 -4.39 -0.66 0.00
N TRP A 187 -3.99 -1.66 -0.78
CA TRP A 187 -2.62 -1.74 -1.32
C TRP A 187 -2.34 -0.66 -2.39
N LEU A 188 -3.32 -0.37 -3.25
CA LEU A 188 -3.22 0.71 -4.23
C LEU A 188 -3.15 2.07 -3.55
N ASP A 189 -4.01 2.31 -2.54
CA ASP A 189 -4.00 3.54 -1.75
C ASP A 189 -2.64 3.75 -1.05
N TYR A 190 -2.09 2.67 -0.47
CA TYR A 190 -0.74 2.69 0.09
C TYR A 190 0.34 3.04 -0.94
N THR A 191 0.31 2.38 -2.11
CA THR A 191 1.35 2.52 -3.13
C THR A 191 1.31 3.92 -3.78
N LEU A 192 0.12 4.39 -4.14
CA LEU A 192 -0.09 5.71 -4.77
C LEU A 192 0.09 6.86 -3.76
N GLY A 193 -0.41 6.70 -2.53
CA GLY A 193 -0.22 7.69 -1.47
C GLY A 193 1.24 7.88 -1.08
N ARG A 194 2.07 6.84 -1.26
CA ARG A 194 3.51 6.91 -1.01
C ARG A 194 4.28 7.69 -2.08
N GLU A 195 3.92 7.53 -3.35
CA GLU A 195 4.54 8.30 -4.45
C GLU A 195 4.26 9.80 -4.31
N PHE A 196 3.00 10.17 -4.03
CA PHE A 196 2.61 11.56 -3.77
C PHE A 196 3.39 12.19 -2.61
N ARG A 197 3.61 11.43 -1.53
CA ARG A 197 4.37 11.92 -0.37
C ARG A 197 5.88 12.03 -0.65
N SER A 198 6.43 11.11 -1.44
CA SER A 198 7.82 11.19 -1.86
C SER A 198 8.09 12.45 -2.68
N GLU A 199 7.16 12.87 -3.54
CA GLU A 199 7.27 14.15 -4.26
C GLU A 199 7.17 15.33 -3.29
N SER A 200 6.21 15.34 -2.35
CA SER A 200 6.07 16.44 -1.39
C SER A 200 7.30 16.62 -0.48
N ASP A 201 7.90 15.52 -0.01
CA ASP A 201 9.12 15.56 0.81
C ASP A 201 10.33 16.04 -0.01
N SER A 202 10.35 15.76 -1.32
CA SER A 202 11.39 16.25 -2.24
C SER A 202 11.29 17.76 -2.44
N TYR A 203 10.07 18.29 -2.58
CA TYR A 203 9.84 19.74 -2.65
C TYR A 203 10.20 20.43 -1.32
N GLN A 204 9.87 19.82 -0.18
CA GLN A 204 10.27 20.37 1.13
C GLN A 204 11.79 20.36 1.34
N LEU A 205 12.47 19.31 0.88
CA LEU A 205 13.95 19.27 0.88
C LEU A 205 14.55 20.33 -0.05
N LEU A 206 13.94 20.54 -1.22
CA LEU A 206 14.36 21.58 -2.16
C LEU A 206 14.14 22.98 -1.57
N THR A 207 12.96 23.26 -1.00
CA THR A 207 12.68 24.56 -0.36
C THR A 207 13.58 24.80 0.84
N ASN A 208 13.81 23.80 1.68
CA ASN A 208 14.75 23.90 2.80
C ASN A 208 16.20 24.11 2.31
N SER A 209 16.61 23.49 1.20
CA SER A 209 17.94 23.72 0.60
C SER A 209 18.09 25.11 -0.02
N LEU A 210 16.97 25.72 -0.45
CA LEU A 210 16.92 27.09 -0.98
C LEU A 210 16.85 28.14 0.13
N GLU A 211 16.40 27.79 1.34
CA GLU A 211 16.41 28.67 2.53
C GLU A 211 17.76 28.69 3.28
N ILE A 212 18.70 27.77 2.97
CA ILE A 212 20.05 27.78 3.55
C ILE A 212 20.96 28.74 2.75
N GLU A 213 20.64 30.03 2.77
CA GLU A 213 21.65 31.10 2.61
C GLU A 213 21.20 32.45 3.18
N GLN A 214 20.41 32.46 4.26
CA GLN A 214 20.12 33.71 4.99
C GLN A 214 20.48 33.61 6.48
N SER A 215 21.69 33.12 6.79
CA SER A 215 22.31 33.37 8.09
C SER A 215 22.92 34.77 8.13
N LEU A 216 22.09 35.79 8.34
CA LEU A 216 22.53 37.13 8.71
C LEU A 216 22.97 37.13 10.20
N PRO A 217 24.16 37.63 10.55
CA PRO A 217 24.55 37.81 11.94
C PRO A 217 23.73 38.96 12.59
N PRO A 218 23.54 38.95 13.92
CA PRO A 218 22.69 39.92 14.58
C PRO A 218 23.44 41.24 14.81
N SER A 219 22.98 42.35 14.23
CA SER A 219 23.29 43.69 14.74
C SER A 219 22.39 44.79 14.16
N PRO A 220 22.27 45.94 14.86
CA PRO A 220 20.99 46.60 15.12
C PRO A 220 20.62 47.74 14.15
N SER A 221 19.30 48.00 14.11
CA SER A 221 18.65 49.29 13.81
C SER A 221 18.53 49.71 12.33
N PRO A 222 17.52 50.55 12.00
CA PRO A 222 16.67 50.39 10.83
C PRO A 222 17.21 51.12 9.60
N ASN A 223 17.13 50.48 8.43
CA ASN A 223 17.50 51.11 7.16
C ASN A 223 16.35 51.04 6.12
N PRO A 224 16.27 52.04 5.23
CA PRO A 224 15.05 52.63 4.67
C PRO A 224 14.44 51.90 3.46
N LEU A 225 14.79 50.63 3.23
CA LEU A 225 14.40 49.90 2.00
C LEU A 225 12.99 49.28 2.06
N GLN A 226 12.38 49.20 3.25
CA GLN A 226 11.00 48.72 3.39
C GLN A 226 9.97 49.66 2.73
N ASN A 227 10.27 50.95 2.59
CA ASN A 227 9.34 51.94 2.02
C ASN A 227 9.23 51.86 0.49
N SER A 228 10.20 51.24 -0.20
CA SER A 228 10.20 51.19 -1.67
C SER A 228 9.28 50.08 -2.21
N TYR A 229 9.10 48.99 -1.45
CA TYR A 229 8.21 47.90 -1.85
C TYR A 229 6.72 48.25 -1.66
N ASN A 230 6.38 49.06 -0.65
CA ASN A 230 4.98 49.49 -0.44
C ASN A 230 4.49 50.52 -1.48
N ALA A 231 5.40 51.28 -2.10
CA ALA A 231 5.05 52.27 -3.13
C ALA A 231 4.66 51.65 -4.48
N LEU A 232 5.17 50.46 -4.80
CA LEU A 232 4.90 49.78 -6.08
C LEU A 232 3.51 49.12 -6.14
N TRP A 233 2.89 48.83 -4.99
CA TRP A 233 1.61 48.12 -4.92
C TRP A 233 0.43 48.98 -4.45
N GLN A 234 0.64 50.28 -4.17
CA GLN A 234 -0.42 51.20 -3.75
C GLN A 234 -0.98 52.11 -4.86
N ASN A 235 -0.46 52.05 -6.08
CA ASN A 235 -1.07 52.74 -7.22
C ASN A 235 -2.31 52.00 -7.73
N LYS A 236 -3.41 52.16 -7.00
CA LYS A 236 -4.76 51.96 -7.52
C LYS A 236 -5.07 53.17 -8.40
N PRO A 237 -5.37 53.02 -9.70
CA PRO A 237 -5.78 54.16 -10.50
C PRO A 237 -7.13 54.67 -9.97
N GLU A 238 -7.15 55.88 -9.42
CA GLU A 238 -8.38 56.62 -9.17
C GLU A 238 -9.02 56.94 -10.51
N PHE A 239 -10.19 56.35 -10.74
CA PHE A 239 -11.04 56.68 -11.87
C PHE A 239 -11.76 58.00 -11.54
N HIS A 240 -11.26 59.11 -12.08
CA HIS A 240 -11.93 60.40 -12.05
C HIS A 240 -12.98 60.47 -13.18
N PRO A 241 -14.28 60.63 -12.89
CA PRO A 241 -15.25 61.06 -13.87
C PRO A 241 -15.25 62.60 -13.91
N GLU A 242 -14.77 63.20 -15.00
CA GLU A 242 -15.03 64.61 -15.30
C GLU A 242 -16.13 64.72 -16.37
N GLU A 243 -17.33 65.05 -15.91
CA GLU A 243 -18.19 66.11 -16.49
C GLU A 243 -17.34 67.39 -16.66
N SER A 244 -17.48 68.27 -17.65
CA SER A 244 -18.63 68.63 -18.51
C SER A 244 -18.18 69.64 -19.60
N ASP A 245 -19.06 69.83 -20.62
CA ASP A 245 -19.39 71.09 -21.34
C ASP A 245 -18.28 71.88 -22.10
N HIS A 246 -18.45 72.45 -23.29
CA HIS A 246 -19.54 72.95 -24.16
C HIS A 246 -18.87 73.39 -25.51
N PRO A 247 -19.46 74.22 -26.39
CA PRO A 247 -20.61 74.06 -27.29
C PRO A 247 -20.18 74.18 -28.79
N PHE A 248 -21.08 73.95 -29.75
CA PHE A 248 -21.27 74.74 -31.01
C PHE A 248 -22.12 73.94 -32.03
N SER A 249 -23.36 74.38 -32.21
CA SER A 249 -24.21 74.17 -33.39
C SER A 249 -23.72 75.08 -34.55
N PRO A 250 -24.37 75.17 -35.75
CA PRO A 250 -25.39 74.34 -36.41
C PRO A 250 -25.09 74.06 -37.93
N LEU A 251 -25.97 73.29 -38.61
CA LEU A 251 -26.52 73.49 -39.99
C LEU A 251 -26.64 72.22 -40.87
N LYS A 252 -27.89 71.73 -40.95
CA LYS A 252 -28.73 71.41 -42.13
C LYS A 252 -28.15 70.79 -43.42
N ARG A 253 -28.78 69.64 -43.76
CA ARG A 253 -29.39 69.23 -45.07
C ARG A 253 -28.46 68.79 -46.20
N PRO A 254 -28.94 68.10 -47.27
CA PRO A 254 -30.32 67.86 -47.73
C PRO A 254 -31.03 66.61 -47.21
#